data_AF-A0A8H7GZY0-F1
#
_entry.id   AF-A0A8H7GZY0-F1
#
_cell.length_a   1.000
_cell.length_b   1.000
_cell.length_c   1.000
_cell.angle_alpha   90.00
_cell.angle_beta   90.00
_cell.angle_gamma   90.00
#
_symmetry.space_group_name_H-M   'P 1'
#
loop_
_entity.id
_entity.type
_entity.pdbx_description
1 polymer ?
#
loop_
_entity_poly.entity_id
_entity_poly.type
_entity_poly.pdbx_seq_one_letter_code
_entity_poly.pdbx_strand_id
1 'polypeptide(L)'
;MYSHIREFQDAVAMPARMRTPTIALLNGVCYGLALDLASACSIRIATQDVKFSIREIKIGIVADMGSLQRITRLVGNVSLVNQYALTGEVFGAEQALHLGFVSEIVPDFEKGIEHCVNLGQDINSSPQWAVKGTKESIQYIADGGSHELGLLNIAEYNAVHLVGGLPENDFGKSKL
;
A
#
# COMPACT_ATOMS: atom_id res chain seq x y z
N MET A 1 27.31 6.50 0.24
CA MET A 1 26.27 6.47 -0.81
C MET A 1 25.28 5.34 -0.59
N TYR A 2 25.71 4.07 -0.64
CA TYR A 2 24.82 2.91 -0.40
C TYR A 2 24.03 2.98 0.93
N SER A 3 24.70 3.28 2.05
CA SER A 3 24.06 3.40 3.37
C SER A 3 22.93 4.45 3.38
N HIS A 4 23.17 5.62 2.79
CA HIS A 4 22.15 6.67 2.68
C HIS A 4 20.97 6.26 1.81
N ILE A 5 21.21 5.50 0.74
CA ILE A 5 20.13 4.93 -0.08
C ILE A 5 19.29 3.98 0.78
N ARG A 6 19.92 3.10 1.58
CA ARG A 6 19.22 2.18 2.48
C ARG A 6 18.40 2.91 3.54
N GLU A 7 18.99 3.90 4.20
CA GLU A 7 18.31 4.76 5.18
C GLU A 7 17.09 5.44 4.55
N PHE A 8 17.22 5.95 3.33
CA PHE A 8 16.13 6.63 2.66
C PHE A 8 15.03 5.66 2.19
N GLN A 9 15.41 4.50 1.64
CA GLN A 9 14.48 3.41 1.31
C GLN A 9 13.66 2.98 2.53
N ASP A 10 14.30 2.87 3.71
CA ASP A 10 13.62 2.53 4.94
C ASP A 10 12.62 3.63 5.36
N ALA A 11 13.01 4.90 5.28
CA ALA A 11 12.12 6.02 5.57
C ALA A 11 10.90 6.05 4.62
N VAL A 12 11.12 5.87 3.31
CA VAL A 12 10.04 5.86 2.30
C VAL A 12 9.11 4.66 2.49
N ALA A 13 9.62 3.53 2.96
CA ALA A 13 8.83 2.32 3.19
C ALA A 13 8.01 2.35 4.50
N MET A 14 8.17 3.35 5.37
CA MET A 14 7.48 3.42 6.66
C MET A 14 5.95 3.27 6.59
N PRO A 15 5.23 3.88 5.63
CA PRO A 15 3.79 3.72 5.51
C PRO A 15 3.35 2.25 5.34
N ALA A 16 4.15 1.43 4.66
CA ALA A 16 3.87 0.00 4.51
C ALA A 16 4.14 -0.77 5.80
N ARG A 17 5.20 -0.42 6.54
CA ARG A 17 5.66 -1.15 7.74
C ARG A 17 4.87 -0.84 9.01
N MET A 18 4.23 0.33 9.10
CA MET A 18 3.45 0.70 10.28
C MET A 18 2.05 0.06 10.27
N ARG A 19 1.51 -0.25 11.46
CA ARG A 19 0.16 -0.85 11.57
C ARG A 19 -1.01 0.13 11.41
N THR A 20 -0.76 1.43 11.46
CA THR A 20 -1.79 2.45 11.23
C THR A 20 -1.97 2.67 9.71
N PRO A 21 -3.17 2.52 9.13
CA PRO A 21 -3.41 2.76 7.72
C PRO A 21 -3.04 4.18 7.27
N THR A 22 -2.60 4.29 6.03
CA THR A 22 -2.27 5.58 5.42
C THR A 22 -3.08 5.78 4.15
N ILE A 23 -3.63 6.98 3.98
CA ILE A 23 -4.37 7.40 2.79
C ILE A 23 -3.52 8.45 2.08
N ALA A 24 -3.15 8.20 0.83
CA ALA A 24 -2.47 9.16 -0.03
C ALA A 24 -3.47 9.83 -0.97
N LEU A 25 -3.59 11.15 -0.89
CA LEU A 25 -4.27 11.97 -1.89
C LEU A 25 -3.23 12.52 -2.88
N LEU A 26 -3.28 12.02 -4.12
CA LEU A 26 -2.36 12.32 -5.20
C LEU A 26 -2.94 13.47 -6.04
N ASN A 27 -2.24 14.60 -6.07
CA ASN A 27 -2.70 15.83 -6.71
C ASN A 27 -1.58 16.48 -7.52
N GLY A 28 -1.93 17.16 -8.61
CA GLY A 28 -0.98 17.89 -9.44
C GLY A 28 0.08 16.99 -10.08
N VAL A 29 1.36 17.32 -9.92
CA VAL A 29 2.47 16.53 -10.50
C VAL A 29 3.05 15.58 -9.47
N CYS A 30 2.80 14.29 -9.66
CA CYS A 30 3.33 13.21 -8.83
C CYS A 30 4.36 12.41 -9.64
N TYR A 31 5.62 12.81 -9.64
CA TYR A 31 6.70 12.11 -10.36
C TYR A 31 7.70 11.47 -9.40
N GLY A 32 8.27 10.34 -9.83
CA GLY A 32 9.36 9.66 -9.14
C GLY A 32 9.06 9.31 -7.68
N LEU A 33 9.79 9.91 -6.73
CA LEU A 33 9.62 9.71 -5.28
C LEU A 33 8.15 9.83 -4.81
N ALA A 34 7.32 10.64 -5.48
CA ALA A 34 5.89 10.69 -5.19
C ALA A 34 5.21 9.32 -5.36
N LEU A 35 5.53 8.58 -6.43
CA LEU A 35 5.05 7.21 -6.66
C LEU A 35 5.73 6.21 -5.72
N ASP A 36 7.00 6.41 -5.39
CA ASP A 36 7.70 5.57 -4.42
C ASP A 36 7.03 5.63 -3.05
N LEU A 37 6.70 6.82 -2.56
CA LEU A 37 6.00 6.98 -1.29
C LEU A 37 4.56 6.49 -1.38
N ALA A 38 3.83 6.87 -2.44
CA ALA A 38 2.43 6.49 -2.59
C ALA A 38 2.22 4.98 -2.69
N SER A 39 3.13 4.26 -3.36
CA SER A 39 3.08 2.80 -3.45
C SER A 39 3.33 2.10 -2.11
N ALA A 40 3.85 2.79 -1.10
CA ALA A 40 3.92 2.29 0.28
C ALA A 40 2.65 2.58 1.09
N CYS A 41 1.77 3.47 0.63
CA CYS A 41 0.54 3.81 1.34
C CYS A 41 -0.53 2.72 1.21
N SER A 42 -1.40 2.61 2.22
CA SER A 42 -2.46 1.59 2.23
C SER A 42 -3.54 1.87 1.17
N ILE A 43 -3.95 3.13 1.06
CA ILE A 43 -5.00 3.59 0.15
C ILE A 43 -4.45 4.76 -0.68
N ARG A 44 -4.80 4.83 -1.97
CA ARG A 44 -4.39 5.89 -2.89
C ARG A 44 -5.61 6.42 -3.63
N ILE A 45 -5.83 7.72 -3.52
CA ILE A 45 -6.89 8.49 -4.17
C ILE A 45 -6.21 9.53 -5.06
N ALA A 46 -6.76 9.82 -6.23
CA ALA A 46 -6.19 10.79 -7.17
C ALA A 46 -7.16 11.94 -7.47
N THR A 47 -6.66 13.17 -7.62
CA THR A 47 -7.44 14.23 -8.26
C THR A 47 -7.55 13.98 -9.77
N GLN A 48 -8.59 14.49 -10.41
CA GLN A 48 -8.85 14.26 -11.83
C GLN A 48 -7.70 14.76 -12.73
N ASP A 49 -7.02 15.82 -12.34
CA ASP A 49 -5.96 16.49 -13.10
C ASP A 49 -4.54 16.00 -12.79
N VAL A 50 -4.40 15.02 -11.88
CA VAL A 50 -3.09 14.52 -11.48
C VAL A 50 -2.32 13.91 -12.65
N LYS A 51 -1.00 14.10 -12.63
CA LYS A 51 -0.05 13.54 -13.60
C LYS A 51 0.96 12.67 -12.88
N PHE A 52 1.16 11.48 -13.40
CA PHE A 52 2.09 10.48 -12.89
C PHE A 52 3.22 10.19 -13.87
N SER A 53 4.38 9.81 -13.34
CA SER A 53 5.51 9.30 -14.13
C SER A 53 6.57 8.66 -13.22
N ILE A 54 7.09 7.50 -13.62
CA ILE A 54 8.33 6.93 -13.07
C ILE A 54 9.47 7.56 -13.88
N ARG A 55 9.85 8.78 -13.50
CA ARG A 55 10.60 9.72 -14.35
C ARG A 55 12.11 9.60 -14.19
N GLU A 56 12.59 8.86 -13.19
CA GLU A 56 14.01 8.66 -12.85
C GLU A 56 14.84 8.22 -14.07
N ILE A 57 14.24 7.41 -14.95
CA ILE A 57 14.92 6.93 -16.17
C ILE A 57 15.33 8.07 -17.11
N LYS A 58 14.61 9.20 -17.10
CA LYS A 58 14.94 10.37 -17.93
C LYS A 58 16.14 11.16 -17.42
N ILE A 59 16.58 10.91 -16.19
CA ILE A 59 17.78 11.51 -15.61
C ILE A 59 18.88 10.47 -15.37
N GLY A 60 18.75 9.27 -15.96
CA GLY A 60 19.77 8.22 -15.88
C GLY A 60 19.82 7.53 -14.51
N ILE A 61 18.73 7.55 -13.75
CA ILE A 61 18.61 6.89 -12.45
C ILE A 61 17.59 5.76 -12.56
N VAL A 62 17.90 4.62 -11.96
CA VAL A 62 16.90 3.55 -11.78
C VAL A 62 16.07 3.93 -10.55
N ALA A 63 14.74 3.94 -10.69
CA ALA A 63 13.86 4.18 -9.54
C ALA A 63 14.13 3.15 -8.44
N ASP A 64 14.60 3.62 -7.29
CA ASP A 64 15.20 2.78 -6.25
C ASP A 64 14.54 2.95 -4.88
N MET A 65 13.53 3.80 -4.73
CA MET A 65 12.82 4.02 -3.46
C MET A 65 11.57 3.14 -3.28
N GLY A 66 11.32 2.22 -4.23
CA GLY A 66 10.44 1.06 -4.05
C GLY A 66 9.25 0.95 -5.00
N SER A 67 8.99 1.96 -5.84
CA SER A 67 7.88 1.92 -6.83
C SER A 67 7.97 0.70 -7.75
N LEU A 68 9.15 0.36 -8.26
CA LEU A 68 9.34 -0.80 -9.15
C LEU A 68 8.96 -2.12 -8.47
N GLN A 69 9.25 -2.26 -7.18
CA GLN A 69 8.99 -3.47 -6.40
C GLN A 69 7.54 -3.55 -5.93
N ARG A 70 6.93 -2.42 -5.56
CA ARG A 70 5.58 -2.40 -4.97
C ARG A 70 4.48 -2.28 -6.02
N ILE A 71 4.60 -1.36 -6.99
CA ILE A 71 3.54 -1.11 -7.98
C ILE A 71 3.21 -2.38 -8.75
N THR A 72 4.22 -3.16 -9.14
CA THR A 72 4.06 -4.42 -9.87
C THR A 72 3.25 -5.48 -9.12
N ARG A 73 3.13 -5.39 -7.80
CA ARG A 73 2.28 -6.25 -6.96
C ARG A 73 0.90 -5.65 -6.67
N LEU A 74 0.74 -4.35 -6.88
CA LEU A 74 -0.50 -3.62 -6.61
C LEU A 74 -1.44 -3.57 -7.82
N VAL A 75 -0.88 -3.56 -9.03
CA VAL A 75 -1.64 -3.33 -10.27
C VAL A 75 -2.03 -4.62 -10.99
N GLY A 76 -3.06 -4.54 -11.83
CA GLY A 76 -3.51 -5.67 -12.66
C GLY A 76 -2.75 -5.82 -13.99
N ASN A 77 -1.98 -4.82 -14.42
CA ASN A 77 -1.31 -4.80 -15.72
C ASN A 77 0.17 -4.43 -15.60
N VAL A 78 1.00 -5.43 -15.32
CA VAL A 78 2.46 -5.27 -15.18
C VAL A 78 3.13 -4.82 -16.48
N SER A 79 2.59 -5.21 -17.65
CA SER A 79 3.13 -4.79 -18.95
C SER A 79 3.08 -3.27 -19.13
N LEU A 80 1.95 -2.65 -18.76
CA LEU A 80 1.80 -1.20 -18.83
C LEU A 80 2.68 -0.46 -17.81
N VAL A 81 2.90 -1.04 -16.62
CA VAL A 81 3.88 -0.51 -15.66
C VAL A 81 5.29 -0.54 -16.22
N ASN A 82 5.68 -1.64 -16.88
CA ASN A 82 6.98 -1.73 -17.56
C ASN A 82 7.12 -0.65 -18.63
N GLN A 83 6.07 -0.42 -19.42
CA GLN A 83 6.07 0.67 -20.39
C GLN A 83 6.32 2.01 -19.69
N TYR A 84 5.53 2.39 -18.68
CA TYR A 84 5.70 3.66 -17.99
C TYR A 84 7.06 3.82 -17.30
N ALA A 85 7.61 2.75 -16.72
CA ALA A 85 8.94 2.76 -16.11
C ALA A 85 10.07 2.88 -17.13
N LEU A 86 9.96 2.21 -18.28
CA LEU A 86 11.01 2.19 -19.31
C LEU A 86 10.94 3.40 -20.26
N THR A 87 9.75 3.98 -20.46
CA THR A 87 9.58 5.17 -21.29
C THR A 87 9.66 6.44 -20.47
N GLY A 88 9.37 6.39 -19.16
CA GLY A 88 9.21 7.57 -18.31
C GLY A 88 8.12 8.52 -18.82
N GLU A 89 7.14 8.04 -19.59
CA GLU A 89 6.05 8.87 -20.10
C GLU A 89 5.13 9.36 -18.97
N VAL A 90 4.25 10.31 -19.30
CA VAL A 90 3.30 10.88 -18.35
C VAL A 90 1.94 10.24 -18.59
N PHE A 91 1.29 9.81 -17.51
CA PHE A 91 -0.07 9.29 -17.54
C PHE A 91 -0.96 9.99 -16.50
N GLY A 92 -2.27 9.94 -16.69
CA GLY A 92 -3.25 10.66 -15.87
C GLY A 92 -4.01 9.76 -14.88
N ALA A 93 -4.97 10.36 -14.18
CA ALA A 93 -5.82 9.72 -13.17
C ALA A 93 -6.53 8.47 -13.71
N GLU A 94 -7.14 8.56 -14.90
CA GLU A 94 -7.89 7.45 -15.51
C GLU A 94 -6.99 6.24 -15.79
N GLN A 95 -5.77 6.44 -16.30
CA GLN A 95 -4.83 5.34 -16.50
C GLN A 95 -4.38 4.74 -15.16
N ALA A 96 -4.19 5.57 -14.14
CA ALA A 96 -3.84 5.11 -12.80
C ALA A 96 -4.97 4.28 -12.15
N LEU A 97 -6.23 4.67 -12.36
CA LEU A 97 -7.40 3.92 -11.91
C LEU A 97 -7.53 2.61 -12.68
N HIS A 98 -7.39 2.65 -14.00
CA HIS A 98 -7.42 1.46 -14.85
C HIS A 98 -6.33 0.43 -14.50
N LEU A 99 -5.14 0.91 -14.12
CA LEU A 99 -4.07 0.06 -13.60
C LEU A 99 -4.42 -0.61 -12.26
N GLY A 100 -5.35 -0.04 -11.48
CA GLY A 100 -5.57 -0.37 -10.07
C GLY A 100 -4.54 0.27 -9.13
N PHE A 101 -3.76 1.26 -9.62
CA PHE A 101 -2.81 1.98 -8.78
C PHE A 101 -3.55 2.91 -7.81
N VAL A 102 -4.60 3.60 -8.23
CA VAL A 102 -5.50 4.35 -7.34
C VAL A 102 -6.85 3.65 -7.24
N SER A 103 -7.52 3.77 -6.10
CA SER A 103 -8.84 3.17 -5.89
C SER A 103 -9.98 4.07 -6.34
N GLU A 104 -9.78 5.39 -6.35
CA GLU A 104 -10.80 6.37 -6.71
C GLU A 104 -10.18 7.63 -7.30
N ILE A 105 -10.95 8.32 -8.15
CA ILE A 105 -10.64 9.64 -8.68
C ILE A 105 -11.65 10.64 -8.11
N VAL A 106 -11.14 11.71 -7.52
CA VAL A 106 -11.93 12.83 -6.97
C VAL A 106 -11.81 14.07 -7.87
N PRO A 107 -12.79 14.99 -7.86
CA PRO A 107 -12.79 16.13 -8.78
C PRO A 107 -11.56 17.04 -8.65
N ASP A 108 -11.20 17.37 -7.41
CA ASP A 108 -10.13 18.32 -7.09
C ASP A 108 -9.53 18.04 -5.70
N PHE A 109 -8.51 18.82 -5.33
CA PHE A 109 -7.80 18.65 -4.08
C PHE A 109 -8.65 18.92 -2.84
N GLU A 110 -9.51 19.95 -2.85
CA GLU A 110 -10.34 20.30 -1.69
C GLU A 110 -11.36 19.19 -1.41
N LYS A 111 -12.04 18.71 -2.45
CA LYS A 111 -12.93 17.54 -2.37
C LYS A 111 -12.20 16.26 -2.02
N GLY A 112 -10.96 16.11 -2.49
CA GLY A 112 -10.10 15.00 -2.09
C GLY A 112 -9.78 14.99 -0.60
N ILE A 113 -9.49 16.14 0.00
CA ILE A 113 -9.23 16.25 1.44
C ILE A 113 -10.48 15.87 2.24
N GLU A 114 -11.64 16.43 1.87
CA GLU A 114 -12.92 16.09 2.50
C GLU A 114 -13.18 14.57 2.45
N HIS A 115 -13.02 13.97 1.27
CA HIS A 115 -13.19 12.54 1.07
C HIS A 115 -12.20 11.70 1.92
N CYS A 116 -10.92 12.06 1.92
CA CYS A 116 -9.90 11.33 2.67
C CYS A 116 -10.12 11.41 4.19
N VAL A 117 -10.59 12.55 4.70
CA VAL A 117 -10.95 12.71 6.12
C VAL A 117 -12.14 11.82 6.47
N ASN A 118 -13.19 11.81 5.65
CA ASN A 118 -14.36 10.98 5.87
C ASN A 118 -14.00 9.48 5.84
N LEU A 119 -13.17 9.06 4.89
CA LEU A 119 -12.65 7.70 4.82
C LEU A 119 -11.83 7.33 6.06
N GLY A 120 -10.99 8.25 6.53
CA GLY A 120 -10.24 8.07 7.78
C GLY A 120 -11.14 7.94 9.01
N GLN A 121 -12.23 8.72 9.09
CA GLN A 121 -13.22 8.64 10.16
C GLN A 121 -13.96 7.29 10.14
N ASP A 122 -14.33 6.81 8.96
CA ASP A 122 -14.97 5.51 8.78
C ASP A 122 -14.05 4.37 9.26
N ILE A 123 -12.78 4.37 8.83
CA ILE A 123 -11.76 3.42 9.32
C ILE A 123 -11.63 3.52 10.85
N ASN A 124 -11.60 4.73 11.40
CA ASN A 124 -11.43 4.96 12.83
C ASN A 124 -12.66 4.56 13.67
N SER A 125 -13.83 4.38 13.05
CA SER A 125 -15.04 3.88 13.71
C SER A 125 -14.95 2.39 14.07
N SER A 126 -14.01 1.66 13.46
CA SER A 126 -13.77 0.24 13.72
C SER A 126 -12.85 0.02 14.93
N PRO A 127 -12.91 -1.16 15.58
CA PRO A 127 -11.97 -1.53 16.63
C PRO A 127 -10.52 -1.43 16.15
N GLN A 128 -9.70 -0.64 16.85
CA GLN A 128 -8.34 -0.31 16.41
C GLN A 128 -7.43 -1.53 16.27
N TRP A 129 -7.65 -2.58 17.07
CA TRP A 129 -6.90 -3.83 16.93
C TRP A 129 -7.25 -4.54 15.62
N ALA A 130 -8.51 -4.51 15.19
CA ALA A 130 -8.94 -5.13 13.94
C ALA A 130 -8.36 -4.37 12.74
N VAL A 131 -8.43 -3.03 12.74
CA VAL A 131 -7.82 -2.19 11.70
C VAL A 131 -6.34 -2.49 11.54
N LYS A 132 -5.59 -2.56 12.65
CA LYS A 132 -4.15 -2.87 12.65
C LYS A 132 -3.86 -4.28 12.12
N GLY A 133 -4.61 -5.28 12.59
CA GLY A 133 -4.45 -6.67 12.16
C GLY A 133 -4.78 -6.87 10.69
N THR A 134 -5.87 -6.26 10.20
CA THR A 134 -6.25 -6.28 8.78
C THR A 134 -5.14 -5.70 7.91
N LYS A 135 -4.61 -4.51 8.27
CA LYS A 135 -3.52 -3.90 7.51
C LYS A 135 -2.28 -4.80 7.50
N GLU A 136 -1.88 -5.30 8.66
CA GLU A 136 -0.69 -6.15 8.81
C GLU A 136 -0.80 -7.44 7.98
N SER A 137 -1.95 -8.12 8.02
CA SER A 137 -2.18 -9.33 7.22
C SER A 137 -2.15 -9.07 5.72
N ILE A 138 -2.76 -7.98 5.25
CA ILE A 138 -2.71 -7.61 3.82
C ILE A 138 -1.27 -7.31 3.41
N GLN A 139 -0.55 -6.52 4.22
CA GLN A 139 0.82 -6.14 3.92
C GLN A 139 1.76 -7.36 3.89
N TYR A 140 1.56 -8.32 4.80
CA TYR A 140 2.34 -9.55 4.81
C TYR A 140 2.25 -10.33 3.49
N ILE A 141 1.03 -10.45 2.93
CA ILE A 141 0.84 -11.08 1.61
C ILE A 141 1.46 -10.23 0.50
N ALA A 142 1.26 -8.91 0.55
CA ALA A 142 1.85 -7.98 -0.43
C ALA A 142 3.39 -8.04 -0.43
N ASP A 143 4.02 -8.31 0.72
CA ASP A 143 5.47 -8.48 0.85
C ASP A 143 5.96 -9.86 0.38
N GLY A 144 5.05 -10.77 0.01
CA GLY A 144 5.35 -12.10 -0.54
C GLY A 144 5.22 -13.22 0.48
N GLY A 145 4.53 -12.97 1.59
CA GLY A 145 4.22 -13.97 2.60
C GLY A 145 3.33 -15.11 2.08
N SER A 146 3.45 -16.28 2.70
CA SER A 146 2.62 -17.46 2.37
C SER A 146 1.16 -17.25 2.80
N HIS A 147 0.21 -17.62 1.94
CA HIS A 147 -1.22 -17.62 2.26
C HIS A 147 -1.53 -18.46 3.51
N GLU A 148 -0.95 -19.67 3.63
CA GLU A 148 -1.18 -20.56 4.76
C GLU A 148 -0.69 -19.97 6.08
N LEU A 149 0.53 -19.43 6.10
CA LEU A 149 1.06 -18.77 7.30
C LEU A 149 0.29 -17.49 7.62
N GLY A 150 -0.20 -16.77 6.61
CA GLY A 150 -1.09 -15.62 6.80
C GLY A 150 -2.40 -15.98 7.51
N LEU A 151 -3.00 -17.13 7.16
CA LEU A 151 -4.20 -17.65 7.83
C LEU A 151 -3.93 -18.08 9.28
N LEU A 152 -2.78 -18.68 9.54
CA LEU A 152 -2.37 -19.03 10.91
C LEU A 152 -2.18 -17.76 11.75
N ASN A 153 -1.43 -16.78 11.24
CA ASN A 153 -1.17 -15.51 11.92
C ASN A 153 -2.48 -14.79 12.29
N ILE A 154 -3.46 -14.73 11.38
CA ILE A 154 -4.74 -14.04 11.66
C ILE A 154 -5.60 -14.83 12.65
N ALA A 155 -5.55 -16.16 12.64
CA ALA A 155 -6.26 -16.99 13.63
C ALA A 155 -5.73 -16.73 15.05
N GLU A 156 -4.42 -16.70 15.22
CA GLU A 156 -3.77 -16.36 16.49
C GLU A 156 -4.11 -14.94 16.93
N TYR A 157 -3.97 -13.96 16.02
CA TYR A 157 -4.26 -12.55 16.29
C TYR A 157 -5.71 -12.34 16.75
N ASN A 158 -6.67 -12.98 16.07
CA ASN A 158 -8.08 -12.91 16.44
C ASN A 158 -8.37 -13.60 17.77
N ALA A 159 -7.77 -14.77 18.04
CA ALA A 159 -7.97 -15.48 19.31
C ALA A 159 -7.53 -14.62 20.50
N VAL A 160 -6.36 -13.97 20.41
CA VAL A 160 -5.86 -13.06 21.44
C VAL A 160 -6.83 -11.90 21.70
N HIS A 161 -7.35 -11.26 20.66
CA HIS A 161 -8.17 -10.05 20.82
C HIS A 161 -9.66 -10.32 21.10
N LEU A 162 -10.20 -11.46 20.67
CA LEU A 162 -11.61 -11.82 20.88
C LEU A 162 -11.84 -12.57 22.19
N VAL A 163 -10.94 -13.50 22.54
CA VAL A 163 -11.13 -14.41 23.68
C VAL A 163 -10.00 -14.35 24.71
N GLY A 164 -9.01 -13.47 24.53
CA GLY A 164 -7.98 -13.18 25.53
C GLY A 164 -6.77 -14.13 25.50
N GLY A 165 -6.65 -14.98 24.48
CA GLY A 165 -5.51 -15.90 24.34
C GLY A 165 -5.73 -16.93 23.25
N LEU A 166 -4.71 -17.73 22.98
CA LEU A 166 -4.88 -18.94 22.16
C LEU A 166 -5.76 -19.93 22.92
N PRO A 167 -6.67 -20.66 22.25
CA PRO A 167 -7.39 -21.75 22.90
C PRO A 167 -6.36 -22.71 23.51
N GLU A 168 -6.56 -23.12 24.77
CA GLU A 168 -5.82 -24.25 25.33
C GLU A 168 -6.02 -25.44 24.38
N ASN A 169 -4.93 -26.14 24.03
CA ASN A 169 -4.91 -27.24 23.05
C ASN A 169 -5.98 -28.31 23.34
N ASP A 170 -7.21 -28.15 22.85
CA ASP A 170 -8.26 -29.17 22.94
C ASP A 170 -8.28 -30.08 21.71
N PHE A 171 -7.45 -29.79 20.69
CA PHE A 171 -7.19 -30.69 19.56
C PHE A 171 -6.23 -31.86 19.89
N GLY A 172 -5.92 -32.09 21.18
CA GLY A 172 -4.97 -33.08 21.66
C GLY A 172 -5.55 -34.21 22.53
N LYS A 173 -6.87 -34.25 22.81
CA LYS A 173 -7.47 -35.45 23.42
C LYS A 173 -7.85 -36.44 22.32
N SER A 174 -6.83 -37.17 21.86
CA SER A 174 -7.00 -38.49 21.26
C SER A 174 -7.89 -39.31 22.20
N LYS A 175 -9.14 -39.56 21.79
CA LYS A 175 -9.88 -40.72 22.30
C LYS A 175 -9.24 -41.94 21.66
N LEU A 176 -8.41 -42.64 22.44
CA LEU A 176 -8.25 -44.08 22.34
C LEU A 176 -9.64 -44.74 22.47
#